data_AF-A0A367JNF1-F1
#
_entry.id   AF-A0A367JNF1-F1
#
_cell.length_a   1.000
_cell.length_b   1.000
_cell.length_c   1.000
_cell.angle_alpha   90.00
_cell.angle_beta   90.00
_cell.angle_gamma   90.00
#
_symmetry.space_group_name_H-M   'P 1'
#
loop_
_entity.id
_entity.type
_entity.pdbx_description
1 polymer ?
#
loop_
_entity_poly.entity_id
_entity_poly.type
_entity_poly.pdbx_seq_one_letter_code
_entity_poly.pdbx_strand_id
1 'polypeptide(L)'
;MGYRDPVVIYVSYFFLYKDDKLRKDPAERAAAITTAALEFKKQVVDKTLSVEMAKGEPMCMDSYKYMFNNCRIPKKPSDYEISHDPVKNNHVIVIRKNKFYVVDTFHKGQQLSTAELQQQFQNIIDQAGYSKGVPLGVLTSDNRDTWTEYREHLMSVNPENARMLEKIESSDFVVCLDDQSPFTRDEASRACWHGDGRNRFFDKPLQFIVFENGKAGFMGEHSCMDGTATCRLNEYVCDGLNRNLIQHGSANVRSDIPVPQELNFHIDDAVIKDIRSAESHFERLINKHELTVLAYQSYGKNLIKKFKCSPDGYAQMVIQLAYYKMFGTSRPTYESAQTRKFQRGRTETARTVSTESVTFVKTMEDPHASNQVKIAAFRAALKAQGAYMADAVNGHGVDRHFFGLKNSLKLGEEKPELFTQPIHAYSSHWYLSTSQLSSEHFDGYGWGQVVNDGFGCAYMIKSNALQFNVASVKDLEVHGTRYVNGTHHFKQALEDAANDLRDLMMTEI
;
A
#
# COMPACT_ATOMS: atom_id res chain seq x y z
N MET A 1 15.19 1.14 10.80
CA MET A 1 14.62 0.84 9.46
C MET A 1 15.74 0.83 8.41
N GLY A 2 16.42 -0.31 8.26
CA GLY A 2 17.72 -0.38 7.57
C GLY A 2 17.71 -0.57 6.03
N TYR A 3 16.54 -0.71 5.39
CA TYR A 3 16.46 -0.79 3.93
C TYR A 3 16.74 0.58 3.30
N ARG A 4 17.65 0.63 2.31
CA ARG A 4 18.20 1.89 1.77
C ARG A 4 17.74 2.26 0.37
N ASP A 5 17.10 1.35 -0.36
CA ASP A 5 16.48 1.69 -1.64
C ASP A 5 15.28 2.64 -1.45
N PRO A 6 14.86 3.35 -2.51
CA PRO A 6 13.66 4.17 -2.51
C PRO A 6 12.47 3.52 -1.81
N VAL A 7 11.71 4.30 -1.04
CA VAL A 7 10.42 3.81 -0.52
C VAL A 7 9.39 3.65 -1.63
N VAL A 8 9.45 4.51 -2.65
CA VAL A 8 8.60 4.40 -3.84
C VAL A 8 8.90 3.09 -4.56
N ILE A 9 7.85 2.43 -5.05
CA ILE A 9 7.86 1.08 -5.63
C ILE A 9 8.13 -0.03 -4.61
N TYR A 10 9.21 0.07 -3.84
CA TYR A 10 9.75 -1.06 -3.08
C TYR A 10 9.18 -1.21 -1.66
N VAL A 11 8.63 -0.14 -1.07
CA VAL A 11 8.11 -0.15 0.31
C VAL A 11 6.67 0.37 0.37
N SER A 12 6.39 1.50 -0.28
CA SER A 12 5.07 2.13 -0.24
C SER A 12 4.04 1.32 -1.02
N TYR A 13 2.83 1.27 -0.46
CA TYR A 13 1.66 0.64 -1.08
C TYR A 13 0.54 1.67 -1.25
N PHE A 14 -0.48 1.34 -2.04
CA PHE A 14 -1.60 2.24 -2.30
C PHE A 14 -2.96 1.54 -2.20
N PHE A 15 -4.00 2.34 -1.99
CA PHE A 15 -5.39 1.98 -2.26
C PHE A 15 -5.96 2.96 -3.30
N LEU A 16 -6.79 2.44 -4.21
CA LEU A 16 -7.64 3.23 -5.09
C LEU A 16 -9.07 3.01 -4.62
N TYR A 17 -9.79 4.08 -4.29
CA TYR A 17 -11.18 3.98 -3.86
C TYR A 17 -12.11 3.85 -5.06
N LYS A 18 -13.32 3.34 -4.82
CA LYS A 18 -14.44 3.51 -5.74
C LYS A 18 -14.82 4.99 -5.84
N ASP A 19 -15.30 5.36 -7.02
CA ASP A 19 -15.79 6.70 -7.30
C ASP A 19 -16.98 7.04 -6.38
N ASP A 20 -16.93 8.20 -5.74
CA ASP A 20 -18.06 8.73 -4.98
C ASP A 20 -18.95 9.53 -5.92
N LYS A 21 -20.19 9.06 -6.05
CA LYS A 21 -21.16 9.65 -6.97
C LYS A 21 -21.75 10.96 -6.45
N LEU A 22 -21.67 11.21 -5.14
CA LEU A 22 -22.21 12.38 -4.47
C LEU A 22 -21.19 13.52 -4.46
N ARG A 23 -19.92 13.21 -4.22
CA ARG A 23 -18.84 14.19 -4.02
C ARG A 23 -17.84 14.13 -5.16
N LYS A 24 -18.17 14.79 -6.27
CA LYS A 24 -17.34 14.80 -7.49
C LYS A 24 -16.36 15.97 -7.54
N ASP A 25 -16.64 17.03 -6.79
CA ASP A 25 -15.74 18.17 -6.67
C ASP A 25 -14.52 17.77 -5.81
N PRO A 26 -13.29 18.08 -6.24
CA PRO A 26 -12.09 17.67 -5.51
C PRO A 26 -11.98 18.31 -4.12
N ALA A 27 -12.41 19.56 -3.93
CA ALA A 27 -12.37 20.21 -2.61
C ALA A 27 -13.40 19.58 -1.66
N GLU A 28 -14.62 19.34 -2.13
CA GLU A 28 -15.67 18.65 -1.38
C GLU A 28 -15.23 17.22 -1.01
N ARG A 29 -14.68 16.48 -1.97
CA ARG A 29 -14.21 15.10 -1.77
C ARG A 29 -13.07 15.03 -0.76
N ALA A 30 -12.09 15.92 -0.87
CA ALA A 30 -10.99 16.02 0.07
C ALA A 30 -11.47 16.38 1.48
N ALA A 31 -12.40 17.32 1.60
CA ALA A 31 -12.98 17.73 2.88
C ALA A 31 -13.68 16.58 3.59
N ALA A 32 -14.52 15.84 2.86
CA ALA A 32 -15.23 14.69 3.41
C ALA A 32 -14.29 13.57 3.88
N ILE A 33 -13.27 13.24 3.08
CA ILE A 33 -12.23 12.26 3.46
C ILE A 33 -11.46 12.73 4.69
N THR A 34 -11.07 14.00 4.73
CA THR A 34 -10.32 14.60 5.84
C THR A 34 -11.14 14.55 7.13
N THR A 35 -12.42 14.95 7.09
CA THR A 35 -13.31 14.86 8.26
C THR A 35 -13.40 13.44 8.80
N ALA A 36 -13.60 12.45 7.92
CA ALA A 36 -13.70 11.05 8.32
C ALA A 36 -12.37 10.53 8.92
N ALA A 37 -11.23 10.90 8.33
CA ALA A 37 -9.92 10.55 8.85
C ALA A 37 -9.63 11.19 10.22
N LEU A 38 -10.07 12.43 10.46
CA LEU A 38 -9.97 13.10 11.75
C LEU A 38 -10.87 12.47 12.82
N GLU A 39 -12.07 12.02 12.45
CA GLU A 39 -12.95 11.26 13.35
C GLU A 39 -12.29 9.93 13.77
N PHE A 40 -11.62 9.24 12.83
CA PHE A 40 -10.84 8.05 13.14
C PHE A 40 -9.60 8.36 14.00
N LYS A 41 -8.87 9.46 13.71
CA LYS A 41 -7.75 9.95 14.53
C LYS A 41 -8.20 10.12 15.97
N LYS A 42 -9.33 10.80 16.19
CA LYS A 42 -9.89 11.01 17.52
C LYS A 42 -10.08 9.69 18.27
N GLN A 43 -10.63 8.66 17.62
CA GLN A 43 -10.80 7.35 18.24
C GLN A 43 -9.47 6.67 18.61
N VAL A 44 -8.44 6.82 17.78
CA VAL A 44 -7.09 6.30 18.06
C VAL A 44 -6.45 7.03 19.24
N VAL A 45 -6.46 8.36 19.23
CA VAL A 45 -5.84 9.21 20.25
C VAL A 45 -6.54 9.06 21.61
N ASP A 46 -7.87 9.07 21.61
CA ASP A 46 -8.68 8.91 22.82
C ASP A 46 -8.73 7.44 23.31
N LYS A 47 -8.14 6.51 22.56
CA LYS A 47 -8.15 5.06 22.82
C LYS A 47 -9.56 4.47 22.92
N THR A 48 -10.48 4.99 22.11
CA THR A 48 -11.87 4.52 22.00
C THR A 48 -12.13 3.69 20.74
N LEU A 49 -11.14 3.58 19.84
CA LEU A 49 -11.21 2.71 18.67
C LEU A 49 -11.46 1.27 19.11
N SER A 50 -12.50 0.64 18.54
CA SER A 50 -12.87 -0.72 18.92
C SER A 50 -11.74 -1.72 18.67
N VAL A 51 -11.60 -2.70 19.56
CA VAL A 51 -10.60 -3.75 19.41
C VAL A 51 -10.93 -4.58 18.18
N GLU A 52 -9.92 -4.81 17.35
CA GLU A 52 -10.04 -5.70 16.20
C GLU A 52 -10.09 -7.16 16.67
N MET A 53 -10.99 -7.95 16.08
CA MET A 53 -11.16 -9.35 16.43
C MET A 53 -10.95 -10.24 15.20
N ALA A 54 -10.23 -11.35 15.38
CA ALA A 54 -10.09 -12.39 14.36
C ALA A 54 -10.50 -13.74 14.96
N LYS A 55 -11.54 -14.38 14.39
CA LYS A 55 -12.10 -15.65 14.90
C LYS A 55 -12.42 -15.64 16.40
N GLY A 56 -12.83 -14.48 16.95
CA GLY A 56 -13.17 -14.32 18.37
C GLY A 56 -11.98 -13.96 19.28
N GLU A 57 -10.75 -13.87 18.75
CA GLU A 57 -9.57 -13.45 19.51
C GLU A 57 -9.22 -11.98 19.24
N PRO A 58 -8.78 -11.22 20.25
CA PRO A 58 -8.37 -9.83 20.08
C PRO A 58 -7.04 -9.73 19.32
N MET A 59 -6.94 -8.73 18.46
CA MET A 59 -5.71 -8.34 17.77
C MET A 59 -5.06 -7.14 18.44
N CYS A 60 -3.74 -7.15 18.47
CA CYS A 60 -2.91 -6.07 18.97
C CYS A 60 -3.17 -4.77 18.18
N MET A 61 -3.36 -3.68 18.93
CA MET A 61 -3.62 -2.33 18.40
C MET A 61 -2.39 -1.42 18.46
N ASP A 62 -1.21 -1.93 18.85
CA ASP A 62 -0.01 -1.10 19.13
C ASP A 62 0.46 -0.30 17.91
N SER A 63 0.32 -0.82 16.69
CA SER A 63 0.75 -0.13 15.47
C SER A 63 -0.04 1.14 15.16
N TYR A 64 -1.27 1.30 15.69
CA TYR A 64 -2.10 2.47 15.46
C TYR A 64 -1.49 3.77 16.00
N LYS A 65 -0.56 3.69 16.96
CA LYS A 65 0.14 4.87 17.49
C LYS A 65 1.02 5.57 16.46
N TYR A 66 1.44 4.87 15.40
CA TYR A 66 2.26 5.42 14.31
C TYR A 66 1.42 6.00 13.18
N MET A 67 0.08 5.99 13.30
CA MET A 67 -0.83 6.33 12.21
C MET A 67 -0.89 7.83 11.94
N PHE A 68 -1.03 8.64 12.98
CA PHE A 68 -1.17 10.10 12.87
C PHE A 68 0.00 10.81 13.53
N ASN A 69 0.29 12.04 13.09
CA ASN A 69 1.35 12.86 13.69
C ASN A 69 2.71 12.16 13.69
N ASN A 70 2.97 11.38 12.64
CA ASN A 70 4.13 10.51 12.52
C ASN A 70 4.85 10.74 11.20
N CYS A 71 6.16 10.50 11.16
CA CYS A 71 6.95 10.53 9.93
C CYS A 71 8.16 9.59 10.01
N ARG A 72 8.53 9.03 8.85
CA ARG A 72 9.83 8.38 8.65
C ARG A 72 10.90 9.44 8.41
N ILE A 73 12.01 9.40 9.12
CA ILE A 73 13.12 10.34 8.96
C ILE A 73 14.32 9.64 8.31
N PRO A 74 14.85 10.16 7.18
CA PRO A 74 16.03 9.59 6.54
C PRO A 74 17.25 9.77 7.44
N LYS A 75 17.98 8.69 7.70
CA LYS A 75 19.24 8.74 8.45
C LYS A 75 20.18 7.61 8.05
N LYS A 76 21.48 7.90 8.04
CA LYS A 76 22.55 6.90 7.90
C LYS A 76 22.95 6.32 9.26
N PRO A 77 23.18 4.99 9.39
CA PRO A 77 23.03 3.95 8.37
C PRO A 77 21.60 3.40 8.26
N SER A 78 20.67 3.88 9.09
CA SER A 78 19.29 3.39 9.14
C SER A 78 18.35 4.55 9.48
N ASP A 79 17.26 4.63 8.74
CA ASP A 79 16.16 5.54 9.04
C ASP A 79 15.54 5.20 10.40
N TYR A 80 14.86 6.19 10.97
CA TYR A 80 14.10 6.07 12.19
C TYR A 80 12.72 6.70 12.04
N GLU A 81 11.83 6.39 12.96
CA GLU A 81 10.49 6.96 13.03
C GLU A 81 10.45 8.06 14.10
N ILE A 82 9.67 9.11 13.84
CA ILE A 82 9.34 10.13 14.83
C ILE A 82 7.83 10.28 14.95
N SER A 83 7.36 10.32 16.20
CA SER A 83 5.97 10.64 16.56
C SER A 83 5.95 11.98 17.27
N HIS A 84 4.98 12.82 16.91
CA HIS A 84 4.72 14.12 17.50
C HIS A 84 3.45 14.06 18.35
N ASP A 85 3.36 14.93 19.35
CA ASP A 85 2.21 15.00 20.25
C ASP A 85 0.93 15.36 19.47
N PRO A 86 -0.06 14.47 19.38
CA PRO A 86 -1.27 14.69 18.58
C PRO A 86 -2.22 15.72 19.18
N VAL A 87 -2.01 16.14 20.44
CA VAL A 87 -2.78 17.20 21.10
C VAL A 87 -2.22 18.58 20.76
N LYS A 88 -0.90 18.68 20.55
CA LYS A 88 -0.22 19.95 20.21
C LYS A 88 -0.13 20.22 18.71
N ASN A 89 -0.23 19.17 17.89
CA ASN A 89 -0.14 19.25 16.44
C ASN A 89 -1.50 18.89 15.85
N ASN A 90 -2.27 19.90 15.48
CA ASN A 90 -3.65 19.77 14.98
C ASN A 90 -3.76 20.39 13.59
N HIS A 91 -2.97 19.92 12.65
CA HIS A 91 -2.93 20.45 11.29
C HIS A 91 -2.70 19.32 10.28
N VAL A 92 -3.23 19.49 9.08
CA VAL A 92 -2.89 18.65 7.92
C VAL A 92 -1.98 19.44 7.00
N ILE A 93 -1.16 18.72 6.24
CA ILE A 93 -0.47 19.30 5.09
C ILE A 93 -1.27 19.01 3.84
N VAL A 94 -1.47 20.02 3.01
CA VAL A 94 -2.07 19.87 1.69
C VAL A 94 -1.02 20.16 0.63
N ILE A 95 -0.88 19.28 -0.35
CA ILE A 95 0.03 19.49 -1.48
C ILE A 95 -0.80 19.64 -2.76
N ARG A 96 -0.67 20.80 -3.42
CA ARG A 96 -1.31 21.09 -4.70
C ARG A 96 -0.27 21.70 -5.63
N LYS A 97 -0.10 21.12 -6.82
CA LYS A 97 0.85 21.60 -7.83
C LYS A 97 2.25 21.83 -7.24
N ASN A 98 2.71 20.88 -6.42
CA ASN A 98 4.00 20.86 -5.70
C ASN A 98 4.16 21.89 -4.56
N LYS A 99 3.14 22.72 -4.30
CA LYS A 99 3.16 23.70 -3.21
C LYS A 99 2.57 23.07 -1.96
N PHE A 100 3.23 23.28 -0.83
CA PHE A 100 2.84 22.73 0.47
C PHE A 100 2.08 23.79 1.26
N TYR A 101 0.92 23.43 1.79
CA TYR A 101 0.07 24.31 2.58
C TYR A 101 -0.22 23.70 3.95
N VAL A 102 -0.24 24.53 4.98
CA VAL A 102 -0.70 24.16 6.32
C VAL A 102 -2.18 24.52 6.43
N VAL A 103 -2.98 23.54 6.85
CA VAL A 103 -4.39 23.75 7.21
C VAL A 103 -4.57 23.27 8.65
N ASP A 104 -4.82 24.21 9.55
CA ASP A 104 -5.20 23.89 10.92
C ASP A 104 -6.57 23.19 10.93
N THR A 105 -6.67 22.12 11.73
CA THR A 105 -7.90 21.32 11.85
C THR A 105 -8.78 21.80 12.99
N PHE A 106 -8.29 22.72 13.82
CA PHE A 106 -9.01 23.36 14.91
C PHE A 106 -8.87 24.88 14.83
N HIS A 107 -9.95 25.58 15.13
CA HIS A 107 -9.96 27.04 15.29
C HIS A 107 -10.66 27.39 16.60
N LYS A 108 -10.00 28.19 17.44
CA LYS A 108 -10.50 28.61 18.77
C LYS A 108 -11.01 27.45 19.64
N GLY A 109 -10.31 26.32 19.62
CA GLY A 109 -10.64 25.13 20.43
C GLY A 109 -11.74 24.24 19.86
N GLN A 110 -12.29 24.56 18.68
CA GLN A 110 -13.30 23.75 17.99
C GLN A 110 -12.74 23.21 16.67
N GLN A 111 -12.89 21.91 16.43
CA GLN A 111 -12.51 21.27 15.17
C GLN A 111 -13.27 21.92 13.99
N LEU A 112 -12.60 22.09 12.85
CA LEU A 112 -13.24 22.57 11.63
C LEU A 112 -14.33 21.60 11.16
N SER A 113 -15.43 22.13 10.65
CA SER A 113 -16.47 21.34 9.99
C SER A 113 -16.05 20.91 8.58
N THR A 114 -16.80 20.00 7.97
CA THR A 114 -16.57 19.60 6.57
C THR A 114 -16.71 20.78 5.61
N ALA A 115 -17.68 21.68 5.84
CA ALA A 115 -17.87 22.87 5.01
C ALA A 115 -16.69 23.84 5.15
N GLU A 116 -16.14 23.98 6.36
CA GLU A 116 -14.95 24.81 6.60
C GLU A 116 -13.71 24.22 5.91
N LEU A 117 -13.48 22.91 6.04
CA LEU A 117 -12.39 22.22 5.33
C LEU A 117 -12.52 22.32 3.81
N GLN A 118 -13.74 22.21 3.27
CA GLN A 118 -14.00 22.41 1.84
C GLN A 118 -13.60 23.81 1.39
N GLN A 119 -13.96 24.85 2.15
CA GLN A 119 -13.52 26.21 1.85
C GLN A 119 -11.99 26.35 1.89
N GLN A 120 -11.32 25.73 2.86
CA GLN A 120 -9.85 25.75 2.94
C GLN A 120 -9.20 25.07 1.74
N PHE A 121 -9.70 23.91 1.31
CA PHE A 121 -9.17 23.21 0.14
C PHE A 121 -9.47 23.92 -1.17
N GLN A 122 -10.65 24.55 -1.31
CA GLN A 122 -10.94 25.42 -2.45
C GLN A 122 -9.98 26.62 -2.50
N ASN A 123 -9.75 27.28 -1.36
CA ASN A 123 -8.78 28.37 -1.27
C ASN A 123 -7.39 27.94 -1.73
N ILE A 124 -6.94 26.72 -1.38
CA ILE A 124 -5.65 26.17 -1.83
C ILE A 124 -5.64 25.92 -3.35
N ILE A 125 -6.71 25.34 -3.90
CA ILE A 125 -6.83 25.12 -5.35
C ILE A 125 -6.72 26.44 -6.11
N ASP A 126 -7.41 27.48 -5.62
CA ASP A 126 -7.41 28.82 -6.21
C ASP A 126 -6.05 29.51 -6.05
N GLN A 127 -5.45 29.47 -4.86
CA GLN A 127 -4.14 30.06 -4.56
C GLN A 127 -3.00 29.40 -5.33
N ALA A 128 -3.03 28.08 -5.50
CA ALA A 128 -2.02 27.36 -6.26
C ALA A 128 -1.98 27.85 -7.72
N GLY A 129 -3.12 28.31 -8.25
CA GLY A 129 -3.22 28.93 -9.57
C GLY A 129 -2.81 27.98 -10.69
N TYR A 130 -2.22 28.52 -11.76
CA TYR A 130 -1.83 27.74 -12.94
C TYR A 130 -0.39 27.19 -12.88
N SER A 131 0.50 27.80 -12.10
CA SER A 131 1.91 27.41 -12.04
C SER A 131 2.18 26.33 -11.00
N LYS A 132 3.10 25.42 -11.31
CA LYS A 132 3.64 24.46 -10.35
C LYS A 132 4.75 25.12 -9.52
N GLY A 133 4.77 24.83 -8.22
CA GLY A 133 5.87 25.20 -7.33
C GLY A 133 7.10 24.32 -7.54
N VAL A 134 8.16 24.63 -6.79
CA VAL A 134 9.38 23.80 -6.73
C VAL A 134 9.01 22.39 -6.24
N PRO A 135 9.35 21.30 -6.96
CA PRO A 135 8.92 19.94 -6.64
C PRO A 135 9.70 19.32 -5.47
N LEU A 136 9.71 19.97 -4.31
CA LEU A 136 10.48 19.54 -3.14
C LEU A 136 10.12 18.11 -2.68
N GLY A 137 8.86 17.71 -2.85
CA GLY A 137 8.37 16.38 -2.50
C GLY A 137 9.14 15.23 -3.15
N VAL A 138 9.69 15.44 -4.36
CA VAL A 138 10.42 14.41 -5.11
C VAL A 138 11.70 13.96 -4.42
N LEU A 139 12.30 14.79 -3.57
CA LEU A 139 13.48 14.43 -2.80
C LEU A 139 13.23 13.22 -1.89
N THR A 140 12.01 13.09 -1.36
CA THR A 140 11.60 11.96 -0.49
C THR A 140 11.48 10.63 -1.24
N SER A 141 11.52 10.67 -2.58
CA SER A 141 11.39 9.49 -3.44
C SER A 141 12.71 8.78 -3.76
N ASP A 142 13.85 9.42 -3.49
CA ASP A 142 15.16 8.89 -3.87
C ASP A 142 15.64 7.79 -2.89
N ASN A 143 16.80 7.20 -3.19
CA ASN A 143 17.54 6.35 -2.28
C ASN A 143 17.66 7.01 -0.90
N ARG A 144 17.55 6.23 0.17
CA ARG A 144 17.44 6.75 1.54
C ARG A 144 18.71 7.45 2.03
N ASP A 145 19.88 7.03 1.56
CA ASP A 145 21.15 7.68 1.87
C ASP A 145 21.28 9.01 1.12
N THR A 146 20.92 9.02 -0.15
CA THR A 146 20.85 10.22 -0.98
C THR A 146 19.85 11.24 -0.43
N TRP A 147 18.64 10.79 -0.06
CA TRP A 147 17.64 11.64 0.59
C TRP A 147 18.12 12.18 1.94
N THR A 148 18.90 11.40 2.71
CA THR A 148 19.52 11.92 3.94
C THR A 148 20.40 13.14 3.64
N GLU A 149 21.22 13.07 2.59
CA GLU A 149 22.11 14.17 2.18
C GLU A 149 21.32 15.39 1.69
N TYR A 150 20.33 15.18 0.81
CA TYR A 150 19.47 16.27 0.31
C TYR A 150 18.72 16.97 1.45
N ARG A 151 18.23 16.21 2.45
CA ARG A 151 17.54 16.77 3.62
C ARG A 151 18.48 17.63 4.47
N GLU A 152 19.68 17.13 4.75
CA GLU A 152 20.71 17.87 5.51
C GLU A 152 21.10 19.16 4.79
N HIS A 153 21.26 19.09 3.47
CA HIS A 153 21.56 20.23 2.64
C HIS A 153 20.42 21.27 2.64
N LEU A 154 19.17 20.86 2.41
CA LEU A 154 18.00 21.74 2.48
C LEU A 154 17.92 22.48 3.82
N MET A 155 18.17 21.79 4.94
CA MET A 155 18.18 22.41 6.28
C MET A 155 19.33 23.40 6.48
N SER A 156 20.46 23.22 5.79
CA SER A 156 21.62 24.10 5.89
C SER A 156 21.44 25.45 5.19
N VAL A 157 20.58 25.52 4.16
CA VAL A 157 20.29 26.75 3.41
C VAL A 157 19.69 27.83 4.30
N ASN A 158 18.74 27.44 5.17
CA ASN A 158 18.10 28.37 6.11
C ASN A 158 17.52 27.60 7.31
N PRO A 159 17.73 28.05 8.57
CA PRO A 159 17.13 27.43 9.74
C PRO A 159 15.60 27.28 9.70
N GLU A 160 14.89 28.14 8.96
CA GLU A 160 13.44 28.04 8.80
C GLU A 160 13.00 26.80 8.00
N ASN A 161 13.86 26.26 7.11
CA ASN A 161 13.57 25.01 6.39
C ASN A 161 13.40 23.83 7.36
N ALA A 162 14.16 23.81 8.45
CA ALA A 162 13.99 22.79 9.50
C ALA A 162 12.61 22.89 10.15
N ARG A 163 12.12 24.11 10.43
CA ARG A 163 10.79 24.33 11.02
C ARG A 163 9.67 23.97 10.04
N MET A 164 9.85 24.30 8.76
CA MET A 164 8.88 23.93 7.71
C MET A 164 8.83 22.42 7.48
N LEU A 165 9.96 21.72 7.51
CA LEU A 165 9.99 20.25 7.49
C LEU A 165 9.29 19.66 8.72
N GLU A 166 9.58 20.19 9.91
CA GLU A 166 8.91 19.74 11.15
C GLU A 166 7.39 19.94 11.06
N LYS A 167 6.91 21.00 10.41
CA LYS A 167 5.46 21.18 10.15
C LYS A 167 4.88 20.08 9.25
N ILE A 168 5.63 19.56 8.29
CA ILE A 168 5.20 18.41 7.48
C ILE A 168 5.26 17.11 8.30
N GLU A 169 6.34 16.90 9.02
CA GLU A 169 6.60 15.70 9.81
C GLU A 169 5.56 15.53 10.95
N SER A 170 5.19 16.64 11.60
CA SER A 170 4.24 16.69 12.72
C SER A 170 2.76 16.66 12.34
N SER A 171 2.42 16.82 11.06
CA SER A 171 1.02 16.90 10.63
C SER A 171 0.23 15.61 10.91
N ASP A 172 -1.10 15.71 10.99
CA ASP A 172 -1.96 14.55 11.20
C ASP A 172 -1.77 13.52 10.08
N PHE A 173 -1.79 14.02 8.84
CA PHE A 173 -1.53 13.31 7.60
C PHE A 173 -1.31 14.34 6.48
N VAL A 174 -1.09 13.86 5.25
CA VAL A 174 -0.98 14.67 4.05
C VAL A 174 -2.21 14.45 3.15
N VAL A 175 -2.71 15.51 2.54
CA VAL A 175 -3.74 15.50 1.49
C VAL A 175 -3.10 15.98 0.18
N CYS A 176 -3.07 15.13 -0.84
CA CYS A 176 -2.55 15.46 -2.16
C CYS A 176 -3.73 15.82 -3.08
N LEU A 177 -3.85 17.09 -3.45
CA LEU A 177 -4.83 17.57 -4.43
C LEU A 177 -4.17 17.54 -5.82
N ASP A 178 -4.26 16.41 -6.50
CA ASP A 178 -3.61 16.18 -7.78
C ASP A 178 -4.34 16.90 -8.92
N ASP A 179 -3.59 17.52 -9.82
CA ASP A 179 -4.10 18.20 -11.01
C ASP A 179 -4.23 17.28 -12.24
N GLN A 180 -4.24 15.97 -11.99
CA GLN A 180 -4.42 14.91 -12.99
C GLN A 180 -5.84 14.34 -12.93
N SER A 181 -6.29 13.75 -14.04
CA SER A 181 -7.61 13.11 -14.17
C SER A 181 -7.47 11.68 -14.70
N PRO A 182 -6.92 10.73 -13.92
CA PRO A 182 -6.76 9.35 -14.39
C PRO A 182 -8.12 8.73 -14.72
N PHE A 183 -8.19 7.95 -15.80
CA PHE A 183 -9.44 7.39 -16.29
C PHE A 183 -9.54 5.89 -16.03
N THR A 184 -8.52 5.13 -16.44
CA THR A 184 -8.51 3.66 -16.28
C THR A 184 -8.10 3.23 -14.88
N ARG A 185 -8.42 1.98 -14.49
CA ARG A 185 -7.95 1.40 -13.22
C ARG A 185 -6.43 1.36 -13.14
N ASP A 186 -5.78 1.09 -14.26
CA ASP A 186 -4.32 1.03 -14.40
C ASP A 186 -3.71 2.43 -14.20
N GLU A 187 -4.27 3.47 -14.84
CA GLU A 187 -3.84 4.87 -14.65
C GLU A 187 -4.04 5.34 -13.21
N ALA A 188 -5.24 5.13 -12.66
CA ALA A 188 -5.58 5.57 -11.31
C ALA A 188 -4.76 4.83 -10.24
N SER A 189 -4.49 3.53 -10.45
CA SER A 189 -3.62 2.74 -9.58
C SER A 189 -2.17 3.27 -9.58
N ARG A 190 -1.60 3.55 -10.75
CA ARG A 190 -0.25 4.17 -10.85
C ARG A 190 -0.20 5.56 -10.21
N ALA A 191 -1.26 6.35 -10.42
CA ALA A 191 -1.37 7.68 -9.84
C ALA A 191 -1.46 7.66 -8.31
N CYS A 192 -2.18 6.69 -7.73
CA CYS A 192 -2.18 6.46 -6.28
C CYS A 192 -0.86 5.89 -5.76
N TRP A 193 -0.18 5.05 -6.55
CA TRP A 193 1.05 4.37 -6.13
C TRP A 193 2.25 5.31 -6.03
N HIS A 194 2.61 5.95 -7.14
CA HIS A 194 3.80 6.80 -7.21
C HIS A 194 3.50 8.18 -7.79
N GLY A 195 2.40 8.35 -8.53
CA GLY A 195 2.10 9.62 -9.21
C GLY A 195 3.27 10.06 -10.11
N ASP A 196 3.49 11.37 -10.19
CA ASP A 196 4.66 11.95 -10.87
C ASP A 196 5.85 12.20 -9.93
N GLY A 197 5.75 11.76 -8.67
CA GLY A 197 6.76 11.92 -7.62
C GLY A 197 6.80 13.30 -6.96
N ARG A 198 6.16 14.32 -7.54
CA ARG A 198 6.36 15.73 -7.17
C ARG A 198 5.33 16.23 -6.17
N ASN A 199 4.06 15.84 -6.33
CA ASN A 199 2.94 16.25 -5.47
C ASN A 199 2.73 15.29 -4.28
N ARG A 200 3.82 14.88 -3.62
CA ARG A 200 3.83 13.85 -2.56
C ARG A 200 4.85 14.18 -1.47
N PHE A 201 4.76 13.49 -0.33
CA PHE A 201 5.82 13.43 0.67
C PHE A 201 5.94 11.99 1.18
N PHE A 202 6.71 11.14 0.49
CA PHE A 202 6.67 9.67 0.62
C PHE A 202 7.05 9.13 2.01
N ASP A 203 7.67 9.95 2.85
CA ASP A 203 7.99 9.63 4.24
C ASP A 203 6.80 9.74 5.20
N LYS A 204 5.67 10.32 4.74
CA LYS A 204 4.46 10.42 5.55
C LYS A 204 3.72 9.07 5.54
N PRO A 205 3.35 8.52 6.72
CA PRO A 205 2.64 7.24 6.80
C PRO A 205 1.27 7.24 6.12
N LEU A 206 0.59 8.39 6.10
CA LEU A 206 -0.75 8.54 5.53
C LEU A 206 -0.78 9.69 4.51
N GLN A 207 -1.11 9.36 3.27
CA GLN A 207 -1.33 10.34 2.21
C GLN A 207 -2.66 10.04 1.52
N PHE A 208 -3.65 10.90 1.70
CA PHE A 208 -4.90 10.84 0.96
C PHE A 208 -4.75 11.60 -0.35
N ILE A 209 -5.15 10.99 -1.46
CA ILE A 209 -4.96 11.54 -2.80
C ILE A 209 -6.35 11.80 -3.39
N VAL A 210 -6.57 13.01 -3.90
CA VAL A 210 -7.80 13.41 -4.60
C VAL A 210 -7.42 14.03 -5.93
N PHE A 211 -7.95 13.47 -7.01
CA PHE A 211 -7.71 13.88 -8.38
C PHE A 211 -8.71 14.94 -8.84
N GLU A 212 -8.38 15.66 -9.92
CA GLU A 212 -9.20 16.74 -10.47
C GLU A 212 -10.61 16.26 -10.89
N ASN A 213 -10.74 14.99 -11.27
CA ASN A 213 -12.01 14.36 -11.63
C ASN A 213 -12.79 13.76 -10.44
N GLY A 214 -12.38 14.06 -9.21
CA GLY A 214 -13.02 13.57 -7.97
C GLY A 214 -12.68 12.13 -7.59
N LYS A 215 -11.91 11.40 -8.43
CA LYS A 215 -11.35 10.11 -8.02
C LYS A 215 -10.44 10.31 -6.82
N ALA A 216 -10.32 9.29 -5.98
CA ALA A 216 -9.49 9.38 -4.79
C ALA A 216 -8.86 8.04 -4.43
N GLY A 217 -7.81 8.11 -3.63
CA GLY A 217 -7.13 6.97 -3.09
C GLY A 217 -6.24 7.34 -1.93
N PHE A 218 -5.31 6.44 -1.64
CA PHE A 218 -4.43 6.52 -0.49
C PHE A 218 -3.07 5.92 -0.83
N MET A 219 -2.02 6.46 -0.23
CA MET A 219 -0.69 5.87 -0.24
C MET A 219 -0.14 5.80 1.19
N GLY A 220 0.44 4.65 1.52
CA GLY A 220 0.97 4.35 2.84
C GLY A 220 2.47 4.07 2.84
N GLU A 221 3.16 4.55 3.87
CA GLU A 221 4.54 4.16 4.19
C GLU A 221 4.51 2.94 5.13
N HIS A 222 5.25 1.89 4.79
CA HIS A 222 5.04 0.54 5.35
C HIS A 222 5.95 0.20 6.56
N SER A 223 6.86 1.08 6.97
CA SER A 223 7.90 0.72 7.94
C SER A 223 7.33 0.33 9.32
N CYS A 224 6.45 1.15 9.88
CA CYS A 224 5.94 1.00 11.24
C CYS A 224 4.57 0.33 11.32
N MET A 225 3.84 0.25 10.20
CA MET A 225 2.48 -0.31 10.14
C MET A 225 2.35 -1.32 9.00
N ASP A 226 1.53 -2.35 9.23
CA ASP A 226 1.09 -3.25 8.17
C ASP A 226 -0.17 -2.70 7.48
N GLY A 227 -0.36 -3.09 6.21
CA GLY A 227 -1.49 -2.65 5.40
C GLY A 227 -2.86 -2.85 6.04
N THR A 228 -3.04 -3.86 6.92
CA THR A 228 -4.31 -4.12 7.62
C THR A 228 -4.78 -2.93 8.47
N ALA A 229 -3.86 -2.25 9.17
CA ALA A 229 -4.22 -1.11 10.02
C ALA A 229 -4.73 0.07 9.18
N THR A 230 -4.02 0.39 8.09
CA THR A 230 -4.47 1.43 7.15
C THR A 230 -5.70 1.01 6.35
N CYS A 231 -5.85 -0.27 6.01
CA CYS A 231 -7.06 -0.78 5.35
C CYS A 231 -8.29 -0.49 6.21
N ARG A 232 -8.20 -0.69 7.53
CA ARG A 232 -9.28 -0.37 8.46
C ARG A 232 -9.63 1.13 8.49
N LEU A 233 -8.63 2.01 8.50
CA LEU A 233 -8.84 3.46 8.40
C LEU A 233 -9.57 3.81 7.09
N ASN A 234 -9.07 3.29 5.96
CA ASN A 234 -9.60 3.58 4.64
C ASN A 234 -11.01 3.00 4.42
N GLU A 235 -11.29 1.83 5.00
CA GLU A 235 -12.64 1.24 5.10
C GLU A 235 -13.58 2.13 5.90
N TYR A 236 -13.16 2.59 7.08
CA TYR A 236 -13.96 3.50 7.90
C TYR A 236 -14.31 4.79 7.15
N VAL A 237 -13.32 5.39 6.46
CA VAL A 237 -13.53 6.57 5.62
C VAL A 237 -14.53 6.28 4.50
N CYS A 238 -14.31 5.22 3.71
CA CYS A 238 -15.15 4.96 2.55
C CYS A 238 -16.56 4.49 2.93
N ASP A 239 -16.69 3.55 3.87
CA ASP A 239 -17.99 3.04 4.33
C ASP A 239 -18.78 4.13 5.05
N GLY A 240 -18.12 4.89 5.92
CA GLY A 240 -18.73 5.99 6.65
C GLY A 240 -19.29 7.06 5.72
N LEU A 241 -18.54 7.45 4.69
CA LEU A 241 -19.01 8.41 3.70
C LEU A 241 -20.12 7.87 2.80
N ASN A 242 -20.04 6.59 2.40
CA ASN A 242 -21.05 5.94 1.57
C ASN A 242 -22.38 5.75 2.32
N ARG A 243 -22.34 5.47 3.61
CA ARG A 243 -23.52 5.24 4.47
C ARG A 243 -23.96 6.49 5.23
N ASN A 244 -23.31 7.63 5.00
CA ASN A 244 -23.56 8.91 5.67
C ASN A 244 -23.50 8.82 7.21
N LEU A 245 -22.47 8.15 7.73
CA LEU A 245 -22.23 7.96 9.17
C LEU A 245 -21.25 8.97 9.76
N ILE A 246 -20.54 9.74 8.92
CA ILE A 246 -19.53 10.70 9.34
C ILE A 246 -20.20 11.97 9.87
N GLN A 247 -19.71 12.48 11.00
CA GLN A 247 -20.23 13.71 11.58
C GLN A 247 -19.63 14.93 10.89
N HIS A 248 -20.37 15.48 9.93
CA HIS A 248 -19.88 16.57 9.09
C HIS A 248 -19.77 17.94 9.80
N GLY A 249 -20.37 18.10 10.98
CA GLY A 249 -20.40 19.37 11.71
C GLY A 249 -21.37 20.38 11.11
N SER A 250 -21.22 21.65 11.49
CA SER A 250 -22.07 22.76 10.99
C SER A 250 -21.80 23.06 9.52
N ALA A 251 -22.86 23.34 8.76
CA ALA A 251 -22.76 23.88 7.40
C ALA A 251 -22.38 25.37 7.38
N ASN A 252 -22.52 26.07 8.51
CA ASN A 252 -22.11 27.48 8.62
C ASN A 252 -20.58 27.57 8.76
N VAL A 253 -19.94 28.29 7.85
CA VAL A 253 -18.50 28.52 7.80
C VAL A 253 -18.15 29.76 8.63
N ARG A 254 -17.31 29.61 9.65
CA ARG A 254 -16.82 30.75 10.43
C ARG A 254 -15.96 31.68 9.57
N SER A 255 -16.23 32.98 9.61
CA SER A 255 -15.57 33.99 8.77
C SER A 255 -14.17 34.38 9.22
N ASP A 256 -13.78 34.02 10.45
CA ASP A 256 -12.51 34.39 11.08
C ASP A 256 -11.48 33.25 11.06
N ILE A 257 -11.72 32.20 10.28
CA ILE A 257 -10.74 31.12 10.06
C ILE A 257 -9.60 31.68 9.20
N PRO A 258 -8.33 31.53 9.63
CA PRO A 258 -7.18 31.93 8.83
C PRO A 258 -7.19 31.25 7.45
N VAL A 259 -6.69 31.96 6.44
CA VAL A 259 -6.46 31.33 5.14
C VAL A 259 -5.30 30.33 5.22
N PRO A 260 -5.28 29.28 4.39
CA PRO A 260 -4.17 28.33 4.36
C PRO A 260 -2.83 29.02 4.12
N GLN A 261 -1.79 28.60 4.84
CA GLN A 261 -0.45 29.18 4.72
C GLN A 261 0.44 28.30 3.84
N GLU A 262 1.00 28.86 2.76
CA GLU A 262 2.02 28.18 1.95
C GLU A 262 3.37 28.13 2.69
N LEU A 263 4.00 26.94 2.69
CA LEU A 263 5.35 26.72 3.19
C LEU A 263 6.36 27.06 2.08
N ASN A 264 6.96 28.25 2.20
CA ASN A 264 7.92 28.78 1.24
C ASN A 264 9.35 28.39 1.63
N PHE A 265 9.80 27.22 1.19
CA PHE A 265 11.16 26.74 1.42
C PHE A 265 12.21 27.69 0.81
N HIS A 266 13.29 27.91 1.54
CA HIS A 266 14.47 28.60 1.03
C HIS A 266 15.33 27.61 0.23
N ILE A 267 15.55 27.91 -1.05
CA ILE A 267 16.18 27.01 -2.01
C ILE A 267 17.34 27.75 -2.66
N ASP A 268 18.51 27.12 -2.71
CA ASP A 268 19.66 27.59 -3.47
C ASP A 268 19.89 26.72 -4.72
N ASP A 269 20.90 27.05 -5.53
CA ASP A 269 21.22 26.34 -6.76
C ASP A 269 21.58 24.87 -6.53
N ALA A 270 22.15 24.56 -5.37
CA ALA A 270 22.57 23.21 -5.05
C ALA A 270 21.34 22.36 -4.69
N VAL A 271 20.36 22.90 -3.94
CA VAL A 271 19.09 22.18 -3.69
C VAL A 271 18.30 22.01 -4.99
N ILE A 272 18.33 22.98 -5.92
CA ILE A 272 17.75 22.80 -7.26
C ILE A 272 18.41 21.62 -8.01
N LYS A 273 19.73 21.44 -7.88
CA LYS A 273 20.45 20.32 -8.48
C LYS A 273 20.05 18.98 -7.85
N ASP A 274 19.87 18.94 -6.52
CA ASP A 274 19.39 17.76 -5.81
C ASP A 274 17.99 17.36 -6.28
N ILE A 275 17.09 18.34 -6.41
CA ILE A 275 15.73 18.15 -6.93
C ILE A 275 15.77 17.55 -8.35
N ARG A 276 16.57 18.13 -9.26
CA ARG A 276 16.69 17.61 -10.64
C ARG A 276 17.25 16.19 -10.68
N SER A 277 18.17 15.88 -9.76
CA SER A 277 18.75 14.54 -9.64
C SER A 277 17.69 13.54 -9.17
N ALA A 278 16.93 13.89 -8.13
CA ALA A 278 15.82 13.10 -7.63
C ALA A 278 14.71 12.90 -8.68
N GLU A 279 14.33 13.94 -9.44
CA GLU A 279 13.38 13.81 -10.56
C GLU A 279 13.88 12.81 -11.61
N SER A 280 15.14 12.92 -12.01
CA SER A 280 15.73 12.00 -12.99
C SER A 280 15.81 10.56 -12.46
N HIS A 281 16.11 10.38 -11.17
CA HIS A 281 16.15 9.07 -10.52
C HIS A 281 14.75 8.45 -10.46
N PHE A 282 13.77 9.23 -10.01
CA PHE A 282 12.38 8.85 -9.94
C PHE A 282 11.84 8.44 -11.32
N GLU A 283 12.04 9.28 -12.34
CA GLU A 283 11.60 8.99 -13.72
C GLU A 283 12.22 7.70 -14.25
N ARG A 284 13.53 7.47 -14.02
CA ARG A 284 14.17 6.20 -14.38
C ARG A 284 13.58 5.02 -13.60
N LEU A 285 13.27 5.20 -12.32
CA LEU A 285 12.68 4.17 -11.47
C LEU A 285 11.28 3.79 -11.97
N ILE A 286 10.36 4.74 -12.07
CA ILE A 286 8.99 4.45 -12.49
C ILE A 286 8.91 3.94 -13.94
N ASN A 287 9.80 4.41 -14.82
CA ASN A 287 9.81 3.95 -16.22
C ASN A 287 10.27 2.50 -16.36
N LYS A 288 11.02 1.96 -15.39
CA LYS A 288 11.41 0.54 -15.33
C LYS A 288 10.28 -0.38 -14.87
N HIS A 289 9.20 0.15 -14.28
CA HIS A 289 8.15 -0.64 -13.65
C HIS A 289 6.82 -0.50 -14.40
N GLU A 290 6.03 -1.57 -14.39
CA GLU A 290 4.66 -1.58 -14.90
C GLU A 290 3.70 -2.14 -13.87
N LEU A 291 2.44 -1.76 -14.03
CA LEU A 291 1.32 -2.25 -13.25
C LEU A 291 0.11 -2.41 -14.15
N THR A 292 -0.58 -3.55 -14.01
CA THR A 292 -1.90 -3.76 -14.60
C THR A 292 -2.89 -4.33 -13.59
N VAL A 293 -4.17 -4.03 -13.78
CA VAL A 293 -5.26 -4.47 -12.91
C VAL A 293 -6.16 -5.46 -13.65
N LEU A 294 -6.39 -6.62 -13.04
CA LEU A 294 -7.46 -7.55 -13.39
C LEU A 294 -8.63 -7.35 -12.45
N ALA A 295 -9.74 -6.80 -12.96
CA ALA A 295 -11.01 -6.73 -12.25
C ALA A 295 -11.94 -7.85 -12.74
N TYR A 296 -11.74 -9.07 -12.24
CA TYR A 296 -12.44 -10.26 -12.68
C TYR A 296 -13.86 -10.33 -12.10
N GLN A 297 -14.87 -10.05 -12.94
CA GLN A 297 -16.27 -9.87 -12.52
C GLN A 297 -17.12 -11.15 -12.54
N SER A 298 -16.58 -12.29 -12.99
CA SER A 298 -17.41 -13.47 -13.22
C SER A 298 -17.86 -14.16 -11.92
N TYR A 299 -17.07 -14.06 -10.84
CA TYR A 299 -17.46 -14.55 -9.51
C TYR A 299 -16.54 -13.98 -8.41
N GLY A 300 -16.92 -14.22 -7.16
CA GLY A 300 -16.11 -13.90 -5.99
C GLY A 300 -16.39 -14.82 -4.81
N LYS A 301 -16.20 -14.28 -3.60
CA LYS A 301 -16.35 -14.98 -2.31
C LYS A 301 -17.63 -15.83 -2.21
N ASN A 302 -18.75 -15.32 -2.71
CA ASN A 302 -20.04 -15.99 -2.58
C ASN A 302 -20.09 -17.32 -3.33
N LEU A 303 -19.56 -17.37 -4.56
CA LEU A 303 -19.49 -18.63 -5.33
C LEU A 303 -18.42 -19.56 -4.76
N ILE A 304 -17.25 -19.03 -4.40
CA ILE A 304 -16.16 -19.83 -3.84
C ILE A 304 -16.58 -20.56 -2.56
N LYS A 305 -17.41 -19.91 -1.72
CA LYS A 305 -17.99 -20.55 -0.54
C LYS A 305 -18.96 -21.68 -0.86
N LYS A 306 -19.72 -21.60 -1.97
CA LYS A 306 -20.59 -22.71 -2.43
C LYS A 306 -19.77 -23.93 -2.84
N PHE A 307 -18.58 -23.71 -3.41
CA PHE A 307 -17.61 -24.77 -3.64
C PHE A 307 -17.00 -25.34 -2.36
N LYS A 308 -17.37 -24.87 -1.16
CA LYS A 308 -16.79 -25.28 0.14
C LYS A 308 -15.27 -25.04 0.20
N CYS A 309 -14.79 -23.96 -0.42
CA CYS A 309 -13.38 -23.58 -0.42
C CYS A 309 -13.14 -22.38 0.50
N SER A 310 -11.93 -22.28 1.08
CA SER A 310 -11.45 -21.01 1.62
C SER A 310 -11.31 -20.00 0.48
N PRO A 311 -11.93 -18.81 0.54
CA PRO A 311 -11.79 -17.82 -0.52
C PRO A 311 -10.34 -17.40 -0.77
N ASP A 312 -9.56 -17.27 0.30
CA ASP A 312 -8.14 -16.91 0.24
C ASP A 312 -7.29 -18.02 -0.40
N GLY A 313 -7.41 -19.25 0.10
CA GLY A 313 -6.72 -20.41 -0.48
C GLY A 313 -7.10 -20.64 -1.95
N TYR A 314 -8.36 -20.38 -2.33
CA TYR A 314 -8.79 -20.44 -3.73
C TYR A 314 -8.06 -19.40 -4.59
N ALA A 315 -8.03 -18.14 -4.15
CA ALA A 315 -7.33 -17.07 -4.88
C ALA A 315 -5.82 -17.33 -4.99
N GLN A 316 -5.20 -17.86 -3.94
CA GLN A 316 -3.81 -18.31 -3.98
C GLN A 316 -3.58 -19.43 -4.99
N MET A 317 -4.49 -20.40 -5.10
CA MET A 317 -4.37 -21.45 -6.11
C MET A 317 -4.60 -20.94 -7.54
N VAL A 318 -5.45 -19.91 -7.73
CA VAL A 318 -5.53 -19.18 -9.01
C VAL A 318 -4.17 -18.58 -9.36
N ILE A 319 -3.51 -17.90 -8.41
CA ILE A 319 -2.19 -17.30 -8.60
C ILE A 319 -1.14 -18.36 -8.94
N GLN A 320 -1.12 -19.49 -8.22
CA GLN A 320 -0.18 -20.58 -8.48
C GLN A 320 -0.39 -21.22 -9.86
N LEU A 321 -1.64 -21.46 -10.24
CA LEU A 321 -1.99 -22.01 -11.55
C LEU A 321 -1.61 -21.04 -12.68
N ALA A 322 -1.90 -19.75 -12.51
CA ALA A 322 -1.53 -18.71 -13.48
C ALA A 322 -0.01 -18.64 -13.69
N TYR A 323 0.77 -18.69 -12.60
CA TYR A 323 2.23 -18.65 -12.70
C TYR A 323 2.76 -19.91 -13.40
N TYR A 324 2.19 -21.08 -13.09
CA TYR A 324 2.54 -22.32 -13.75
C TYR A 324 2.18 -22.31 -15.25
N LYS A 325 1.01 -21.77 -15.64
CA LYS A 325 0.62 -21.59 -17.05
C LYS A 325 1.60 -20.69 -17.80
N MET A 326 2.09 -19.63 -17.15
CA MET A 326 3.01 -18.67 -17.77
C MET A 326 4.44 -19.22 -17.90
N PHE A 327 4.95 -19.94 -16.89
CA PHE A 327 6.37 -20.31 -16.82
C PHE A 327 6.64 -21.82 -16.84
N GLY A 328 5.62 -22.67 -16.78
CA GLY A 328 5.76 -24.13 -16.70
C GLY A 328 6.39 -24.65 -15.40
N THR A 329 6.54 -23.80 -14.38
CA THR A 329 7.18 -24.16 -13.11
C THR A 329 6.53 -23.44 -11.94
N SER A 330 6.64 -24.02 -10.75
CA SER A 330 6.34 -23.34 -9.47
C SER A 330 7.61 -22.75 -8.88
N ARG A 331 7.51 -21.58 -8.25
CA ARG A 331 8.64 -20.84 -7.67
C ARG A 331 8.29 -20.28 -6.30
N PRO A 332 9.28 -20.03 -5.41
CA PRO A 332 9.04 -19.50 -4.07
C PRO A 332 8.04 -18.34 -4.07
N THR A 333 6.96 -18.52 -3.34
CA THR A 333 5.86 -17.54 -3.22
C THR A 333 5.69 -17.14 -1.76
N TYR A 334 5.72 -15.84 -1.52
CA TYR A 334 5.41 -15.21 -0.25
C TYR A 334 3.92 -14.87 -0.21
N GLU A 335 3.26 -15.21 0.90
CA GLU A 335 1.96 -14.68 1.29
C GLU A 335 2.06 -14.09 2.71
N SER A 336 1.55 -12.87 2.89
CA SER A 336 1.57 -12.21 4.19
C SER A 336 0.59 -12.85 5.17
N ALA A 337 1.07 -13.24 6.34
CA ALA A 337 0.24 -13.73 7.44
C ALA A 337 0.36 -12.81 8.65
N GLN A 338 -0.74 -12.17 9.07
CA GLN A 338 -0.70 -11.28 10.23
C GLN A 338 -0.53 -12.05 11.55
N THR A 339 0.36 -11.58 12.42
CA THR A 339 0.62 -12.17 13.74
C THR A 339 0.12 -11.29 14.89
N ARG A 340 -0.78 -10.34 14.60
CA ARG A 340 -1.33 -9.38 15.57
C ARG A 340 -2.08 -10.02 16.74
N LYS A 341 -2.39 -11.32 16.73
CA LYS A 341 -2.87 -12.02 17.94
C LYS A 341 -1.85 -11.97 19.10
N PHE A 342 -0.57 -11.75 18.78
CA PHE A 342 0.50 -11.55 19.75
C PHE A 342 0.75 -10.07 19.99
N GLN A 343 1.23 -9.74 21.19
CA GLN A 343 1.65 -8.38 21.52
C GLN A 343 2.73 -7.90 20.55
N ARG A 344 2.50 -6.73 19.91
CA ARG A 344 3.37 -6.14 18.88
C ARG A 344 3.59 -7.04 17.65
N GLY A 345 2.71 -8.02 17.43
CA GLY A 345 2.74 -8.85 16.23
C GLY A 345 2.61 -8.00 14.97
N ARG A 346 3.42 -8.35 13.96
CA ARG A 346 3.40 -7.76 12.61
C ARG A 346 2.96 -8.83 11.63
N THR A 347 3.92 -9.44 10.94
CA THR A 347 3.69 -10.48 9.93
C THR A 347 4.64 -11.65 10.09
N GLU A 348 4.18 -12.83 9.70
CA GLU A 348 4.94 -14.02 9.31
C GLU A 348 4.71 -14.28 7.81
N THR A 349 5.51 -15.14 7.20
CA THR A 349 5.33 -15.62 5.83
C THR A 349 4.57 -16.95 5.83
N ALA A 350 3.42 -16.97 5.14
CA ALA A 350 2.83 -18.21 4.67
C ALA A 350 3.44 -18.57 3.31
N ARG A 351 4.04 -19.76 3.19
CA ARG A 351 4.60 -20.24 1.93
C ARG A 351 3.51 -20.98 1.15
N THR A 352 3.02 -20.37 0.09
CA THR A 352 1.89 -20.93 -0.69
C THR A 352 2.30 -22.13 -1.54
N VAL A 353 3.58 -22.22 -1.92
CA VAL A 353 4.09 -23.38 -2.68
C VAL A 353 4.35 -24.55 -1.74
N SER A 354 3.61 -25.62 -1.98
CA SER A 354 3.68 -26.91 -1.28
C SER A 354 3.77 -28.04 -2.30
N THR A 355 4.10 -29.26 -1.84
CA THR A 355 4.05 -30.45 -2.70
C THR A 355 2.65 -30.59 -3.33
N GLU A 356 1.61 -30.35 -2.55
CA GLU A 356 0.22 -30.45 -2.97
C GLU A 356 -0.15 -29.38 -3.99
N SER A 357 0.29 -28.14 -3.82
CA SER A 357 0.03 -27.08 -4.82
C SER A 357 0.74 -27.36 -6.15
N VAL A 358 1.96 -27.91 -6.10
CA VAL A 358 2.71 -28.32 -7.30
C VAL A 358 2.00 -29.48 -8.00
N THR A 359 1.53 -30.48 -7.26
CA THR A 359 0.71 -31.56 -7.82
C THR A 359 -0.56 -31.01 -8.45
N PHE A 360 -1.27 -30.12 -7.76
CA PHE A 360 -2.48 -29.48 -8.28
C PHE A 360 -2.26 -28.79 -9.62
N VAL A 361 -1.30 -27.87 -9.73
CA VAL A 361 -1.12 -27.11 -10.98
C VAL A 361 -0.72 -28.01 -12.15
N LYS A 362 0.10 -29.04 -11.90
CA LYS A 362 0.47 -30.03 -12.92
C LYS A 362 -0.73 -30.87 -13.35
N THR A 363 -1.53 -31.36 -12.41
CA THR A 363 -2.73 -32.14 -12.69
C THR A 363 -3.81 -31.31 -13.40
N MET A 364 -3.93 -30.03 -13.06
CA MET A 364 -4.89 -29.13 -13.71
C MET A 364 -4.58 -28.97 -15.22
N GLU A 365 -3.30 -28.81 -15.56
CA GLU A 365 -2.83 -28.66 -16.95
C GLU A 365 -2.71 -29.99 -17.72
N ASP A 366 -2.88 -31.14 -17.07
CA ASP A 366 -2.89 -32.44 -17.75
C ASP A 366 -4.23 -32.63 -18.52
N PRO A 367 -4.21 -32.75 -19.86
CA PRO A 367 -5.41 -32.95 -20.66
C PRO A 367 -6.02 -34.36 -20.47
N HIS A 368 -5.26 -35.31 -19.90
CA HIS A 368 -5.71 -36.69 -19.68
C HIS A 368 -6.23 -36.93 -18.25
N ALA A 369 -6.00 -35.98 -17.33
CA ALA A 369 -6.55 -36.06 -15.98
C ALA A 369 -8.07 -35.80 -15.98
N SER A 370 -8.84 -36.67 -15.33
CA SER A 370 -10.29 -36.47 -15.17
C SER A 370 -10.59 -35.33 -14.20
N ASN A 371 -11.78 -34.73 -14.32
CA ASN A 371 -12.23 -33.68 -13.40
C ASN A 371 -12.17 -34.12 -11.94
N GLN A 372 -12.51 -35.38 -11.65
CA GLN A 372 -12.44 -35.94 -10.29
C GLN A 372 -11.02 -35.89 -9.72
N VAL A 373 -10.01 -36.23 -10.53
CA VAL A 373 -8.60 -36.20 -10.12
C VAL A 373 -8.13 -34.74 -9.95
N LYS A 374 -8.50 -33.84 -10.87
CA LYS A 374 -8.21 -32.39 -10.77
C LYS A 374 -8.79 -31.78 -9.49
N ILE A 375 -10.06 -32.08 -9.18
CA ILE A 375 -10.73 -31.62 -7.95
C ILE A 375 -10.01 -32.18 -6.72
N ALA A 376 -9.69 -33.48 -6.69
CA ALA A 376 -8.99 -34.08 -5.55
C ALA A 376 -7.63 -33.41 -5.28
N ALA A 377 -6.84 -33.16 -6.33
CA ALA A 377 -5.57 -32.45 -6.21
C ALA A 377 -5.76 -31.00 -5.73
N PHE A 378 -6.75 -30.29 -6.27
CA PHE A 378 -7.10 -28.94 -5.84
C PHE A 378 -7.50 -28.88 -4.35
N ARG A 379 -8.33 -29.82 -3.88
CA ARG A 379 -8.71 -29.91 -2.46
C ARG A 379 -7.51 -30.18 -1.55
N ALA A 380 -6.58 -31.03 -1.98
CA ALA A 380 -5.35 -31.29 -1.24
C ALA A 380 -4.50 -30.01 -1.11
N ALA A 381 -4.34 -29.27 -2.21
CA ALA A 381 -3.62 -28.00 -2.23
C ALA A 381 -4.27 -26.93 -1.31
N LEU A 382 -5.60 -26.82 -1.33
CA LEU A 382 -6.33 -25.92 -0.42
C LEU A 382 -6.13 -26.29 1.06
N LYS A 383 -6.15 -27.58 1.37
CA LYS A 383 -5.90 -28.06 2.74
C LYS A 383 -4.48 -27.72 3.19
N ALA A 384 -3.49 -27.92 2.33
CA ALA A 384 -2.09 -27.59 2.61
C ALA A 384 -1.90 -26.08 2.82
N GLN A 385 -2.40 -25.22 1.91
CA GLN A 385 -2.31 -23.76 2.05
C GLN A 385 -2.97 -23.29 3.36
N GLY A 386 -4.16 -23.82 3.68
CA GLY A 386 -4.85 -23.49 4.93
C GLY A 386 -4.07 -23.89 6.19
N ALA A 387 -3.35 -25.02 6.15
CA ALA A 387 -2.47 -25.45 7.24
C ALA A 387 -1.27 -24.52 7.39
N TYR A 388 -0.56 -24.20 6.30
CA TYR A 388 0.57 -23.27 6.34
C TYR A 388 0.16 -21.86 6.81
N MET A 389 -0.98 -21.36 6.35
CA MET A 389 -1.53 -20.09 6.82
C MET A 389 -1.86 -20.15 8.33
N ALA A 390 -2.46 -21.25 8.79
CA ALA A 390 -2.73 -21.46 10.21
C ALA A 390 -1.43 -21.48 11.04
N ASP A 391 -0.38 -22.15 10.58
CA ASP A 391 0.92 -22.13 11.26
C ASP A 391 1.56 -20.74 11.24
N ALA A 392 1.45 -19.99 10.15
CA ALA A 392 2.02 -18.65 10.06
C ALA A 392 1.32 -17.65 10.99
N VAL A 393 -0.02 -17.55 10.97
CA VAL A 393 -0.77 -16.71 11.92
C VAL A 393 -0.64 -17.23 13.36
N ASN A 394 -0.42 -18.54 13.49
CA ASN A 394 0.16 -19.32 14.58
C ASN A 394 1.35 -18.69 15.31
N GLY A 395 2.26 -18.03 14.56
CA GLY A 395 3.63 -17.78 14.99
C GLY A 395 4.54 -19.01 14.87
N HIS A 396 4.12 -20.04 14.14
CA HIS A 396 4.87 -21.27 13.88
C HIS A 396 5.50 -21.32 12.48
N GLY A 397 5.43 -20.20 11.73
CA GLY A 397 6.17 -20.05 10.49
C GLY A 397 7.69 -20.00 10.74
N VAL A 398 8.46 -20.32 9.72
CA VAL A 398 9.92 -20.44 9.84
C VAL A 398 10.67 -19.17 9.44
N ASP A 399 10.08 -18.34 8.57
CA ASP A 399 10.77 -17.24 7.92
C ASP A 399 11.18 -16.13 8.91
N ARG A 400 10.28 -15.68 9.81
CA ARG A 400 10.68 -14.71 10.85
C ARG A 400 11.61 -15.32 11.89
N HIS A 401 11.49 -16.62 12.19
CA HIS A 401 12.41 -17.30 13.09
C HIS A 401 13.84 -17.32 12.50
N PHE A 402 13.99 -17.73 11.24
CA PHE A 402 15.28 -17.69 10.53
C PHE A 402 15.84 -16.27 10.43
N PHE A 403 14.99 -15.28 10.15
CA PHE A 403 15.42 -13.88 10.18
C PHE A 403 15.90 -13.45 11.57
N GLY A 404 15.20 -13.83 12.64
CA GLY A 404 15.61 -13.57 14.02
C GLY A 404 16.96 -14.19 14.38
N LEU A 405 17.17 -15.46 14.01
CA LEU A 405 18.46 -16.16 14.20
C LEU A 405 19.58 -15.46 13.43
N LYS A 406 19.34 -15.08 12.17
CA LYS A 406 20.31 -14.34 11.36
C LYS A 406 20.68 -12.98 11.99
N ASN A 407 19.71 -12.27 12.56
CA ASN A 407 19.95 -10.99 13.24
C ASN A 407 20.54 -11.13 14.65
N SER A 408 20.59 -12.35 15.19
CA SER A 408 21.18 -12.62 16.51
C SER A 408 22.70 -12.85 16.45
N LEU A 409 23.27 -12.92 15.24
CA LEU A 409 24.71 -13.06 15.02
C LEU A 409 25.46 -11.85 15.56
N LYS A 410 26.50 -12.11 16.36
CA LYS A 410 27.37 -11.07 16.91
C LYS A 410 28.37 -10.60 15.85
N LEU A 411 28.88 -9.39 16.04
CA LEU A 411 29.96 -8.87 15.19
C LEU A 411 31.17 -9.82 15.26
N GLY A 412 31.63 -10.30 14.10
CA GLY A 412 32.75 -11.24 13.99
C GLY A 412 32.39 -12.72 14.17
N GLU A 413 31.11 -13.04 14.45
CA GLU A 413 30.64 -14.42 14.48
C GLU A 413 30.51 -14.99 13.06
N GLU A 414 30.96 -16.24 12.86
CA GLU A 414 30.80 -16.91 11.58
C GLU A 414 29.33 -17.18 11.31
N LYS A 415 28.88 -16.88 10.09
CA LYS A 415 27.50 -17.10 9.67
C LYS A 415 27.22 -18.61 9.61
N PRO A 416 26.19 -19.13 10.30
CA PRO A 416 25.84 -20.54 10.25
C PRO A 416 25.65 -21.04 8.82
N GLU A 417 26.10 -22.28 8.57
CA GLU A 417 26.14 -22.89 7.24
C GLU A 417 24.78 -22.77 6.51
N LEU A 418 23.67 -23.04 7.20
CA LEU A 418 22.30 -22.89 6.69
C LEU A 418 22.09 -21.59 5.91
N PHE A 419 22.59 -20.45 6.44
CA PHE A 419 22.37 -19.15 5.83
C PHE A 419 23.37 -18.81 4.71
N THR A 420 24.40 -19.65 4.50
CA THR A 420 25.35 -19.54 3.38
C THR A 420 24.95 -20.42 2.20
N GLN A 421 24.13 -21.46 2.45
CA GLN A 421 23.71 -22.40 1.42
C GLN A 421 22.86 -21.73 0.33
N PRO A 422 23.14 -21.96 -0.97
CA PRO A 422 22.37 -21.39 -2.08
C PRO A 422 20.87 -21.71 -2.02
N ILE A 423 20.51 -22.89 -1.49
CA ILE A 423 19.10 -23.30 -1.36
C ILE A 423 18.33 -22.40 -0.38
N HIS A 424 18.97 -21.92 0.69
CA HIS A 424 18.32 -21.00 1.62
C HIS A 424 18.06 -19.65 0.94
N ALA A 425 19.06 -19.10 0.23
CA ALA A 425 18.89 -17.86 -0.54
C ALA A 425 17.76 -17.99 -1.57
N TYR A 426 17.73 -19.09 -2.35
CA TYR A 426 16.65 -19.39 -3.27
C TYR A 426 15.30 -19.50 -2.58
N SER A 427 15.22 -20.17 -1.43
CA SER A 427 13.96 -20.33 -0.69
C SER A 427 13.35 -19.01 -0.22
N SER A 428 14.16 -17.95 -0.11
CA SER A 428 13.74 -16.59 0.26
C SER A 428 13.78 -15.60 -0.91
N HIS A 429 13.99 -16.08 -2.14
CA HIS A 429 13.91 -15.27 -3.36
C HIS A 429 12.47 -15.32 -3.88
N TRP A 430 11.66 -14.34 -3.49
CA TRP A 430 10.22 -14.35 -3.70
C TRP A 430 9.82 -13.92 -5.11
N TYR A 431 9.80 -14.86 -6.05
CA TYR A 431 9.31 -14.64 -7.43
C TYR A 431 7.86 -14.15 -7.47
N LEU A 432 7.05 -14.54 -6.47
CA LEU A 432 5.74 -13.99 -6.22
C LEU A 432 5.68 -13.44 -4.80
N SER A 433 5.40 -12.15 -4.67
CA SER A 433 5.05 -11.51 -3.40
C SER A 433 3.57 -11.19 -3.40
N THR A 434 2.81 -11.85 -2.52
CA THR A 434 1.34 -11.77 -2.49
C THR A 434 0.81 -11.32 -1.13
N SER A 435 -0.34 -10.66 -1.13
CA SER A 435 -1.04 -10.24 0.08
C SER A 435 -2.49 -9.94 -0.24
N GLN A 436 -3.37 -10.33 0.68
CA GLN A 436 -4.80 -10.09 0.61
C GLN A 436 -5.22 -8.90 1.48
N LEU A 437 -5.99 -7.97 0.91
CA LEU A 437 -6.76 -6.96 1.66
C LEU A 437 -8.08 -6.71 0.94
N SER A 438 -9.17 -7.32 1.40
CA SER A 438 -10.47 -7.18 0.72
C SER A 438 -11.24 -5.96 1.18
N SER A 439 -11.72 -5.19 0.21
CA SER A 439 -12.65 -4.09 0.38
C SER A 439 -13.73 -4.10 -0.69
N GLU A 440 -14.98 -3.85 -0.31
CA GLU A 440 -16.05 -3.54 -1.28
C GLU A 440 -16.01 -2.08 -1.74
N HIS A 441 -15.19 -1.24 -1.11
CA HIS A 441 -15.07 0.19 -1.37
C HIS A 441 -13.82 0.56 -2.17
N PHE A 442 -12.91 -0.39 -2.42
CA PHE A 442 -11.71 -0.15 -3.23
C PHE A 442 -11.85 -0.70 -4.64
N ASP A 443 -11.21 -0.03 -5.59
CA ASP A 443 -11.03 -0.45 -6.99
C ASP A 443 -9.55 -0.69 -7.35
N GLY A 444 -8.64 -0.59 -6.38
CA GLY A 444 -7.23 -0.95 -6.52
C GLY A 444 -6.52 -1.06 -5.16
N TYR A 445 -5.53 -1.94 -5.08
CA TYR A 445 -4.62 -2.10 -3.96
C TYR A 445 -3.31 -2.67 -4.50
N GLY A 446 -2.14 -2.17 -4.12
CA GLY A 446 -0.91 -2.77 -4.61
C GLY A 446 0.40 -2.14 -4.11
N TRP A 447 1.49 -2.81 -4.47
CA TRP A 447 2.89 -2.43 -4.27
C TRP A 447 3.73 -3.09 -5.38
N GLY A 448 5.04 -2.82 -5.42
CA GLY A 448 5.95 -3.36 -6.44
C GLY A 448 6.36 -4.80 -6.19
N GLN A 449 7.06 -5.39 -7.16
CA GLN A 449 7.77 -6.66 -6.96
C GLN A 449 8.94 -6.51 -5.98
N VAL A 450 9.27 -7.59 -5.27
CA VAL A 450 10.36 -7.61 -4.28
C VAL A 450 11.69 -8.16 -4.84
N VAL A 451 11.66 -8.72 -6.05
CA VAL A 451 12.83 -9.17 -6.83
C VAL A 451 12.59 -8.83 -8.30
N ASN A 452 13.66 -8.48 -9.04
CA ASN A 452 13.52 -7.96 -10.41
C ASN A 452 13.00 -8.99 -11.43
N ASP A 453 13.13 -10.28 -11.13
CA ASP A 453 12.64 -11.42 -11.92
C ASP A 453 11.31 -11.98 -11.38
N GLY A 454 10.54 -11.17 -10.65
CA GLY A 454 9.29 -11.59 -10.01
C GLY A 454 8.16 -10.57 -10.14
N PHE A 455 7.07 -10.83 -9.40
CA PHE A 455 5.87 -9.99 -9.39
C PHE A 455 5.44 -9.64 -7.96
N GLY A 456 4.95 -8.41 -7.81
CA GLY A 456 4.03 -8.04 -6.73
C GLY A 456 2.61 -8.35 -7.19
N CYS A 457 1.88 -9.18 -6.45
CA CYS A 457 0.51 -9.56 -6.78
C CYS A 457 -0.39 -9.35 -5.57
N ALA A 458 -0.91 -8.13 -5.47
CA ALA A 458 -1.92 -7.77 -4.50
C ALA A 458 -3.30 -8.25 -4.95
N TYR A 459 -4.12 -8.77 -4.04
CA TYR A 459 -5.44 -9.24 -4.43
C TYR A 459 -6.53 -8.92 -3.42
N MET A 460 -7.74 -8.79 -3.96
CA MET A 460 -8.96 -8.55 -3.20
C MET A 460 -10.01 -9.58 -3.60
N ILE A 461 -10.65 -10.14 -2.60
CA ILE A 461 -11.74 -11.10 -2.74
C ILE A 461 -13.03 -10.40 -2.33
N LYS A 462 -13.72 -9.84 -3.33
CA LYS A 462 -15.02 -9.19 -3.16
C LYS A 462 -16.12 -10.25 -3.15
N SER A 463 -17.34 -9.83 -2.84
CA SER A 463 -18.49 -10.73 -2.71
C SER A 463 -18.77 -11.48 -4.01
N ASN A 464 -18.72 -10.77 -5.15
CA ASN A 464 -19.01 -11.32 -6.48
C ASN A 464 -17.91 -11.02 -7.53
N ALA A 465 -16.72 -10.60 -7.09
CA ALA A 465 -15.59 -10.35 -7.98
C ALA A 465 -14.28 -10.78 -7.30
N LEU A 466 -13.27 -11.10 -8.11
CA LEU A 466 -11.88 -11.16 -7.71
C LEU A 466 -11.14 -9.99 -8.33
N GLN A 467 -10.15 -9.46 -7.64
CA GLN A 467 -9.30 -8.41 -8.19
C GLN A 467 -7.84 -8.73 -7.92
N PHE A 468 -7.02 -8.62 -8.96
CA PHE A 468 -5.57 -8.79 -8.88
C PHE A 468 -4.89 -7.56 -9.45
N ASN A 469 -3.98 -6.97 -8.69
CA ASN A 469 -3.12 -5.88 -9.13
C ASN A 469 -1.70 -6.44 -9.24
N VAL A 470 -1.20 -6.47 -10.47
CA VAL A 470 0.07 -7.12 -10.82
C VAL A 470 1.09 -6.05 -11.16
N ALA A 471 2.20 -6.03 -10.44
CA ALA A 471 3.33 -5.13 -10.67
C ALA A 471 4.62 -5.93 -10.91
N SER A 472 5.46 -5.46 -11.82
CA SER A 472 6.79 -6.02 -12.11
C SER A 472 7.66 -4.97 -12.81
N VAL A 473 8.90 -5.35 -13.11
CA VAL A 473 9.72 -4.60 -14.08
C VAL A 473 9.16 -4.80 -15.49
N LYS A 474 9.19 -3.76 -16.34
CA LYS A 474 8.66 -3.81 -17.72
C LYS A 474 9.37 -4.83 -18.60
N ASP A 475 10.70 -4.85 -18.49
CA ASP A 475 11.56 -5.78 -19.19
C ASP A 475 11.86 -6.96 -18.29
N LEU A 476 10.81 -7.67 -17.89
CA LEU A 476 10.92 -8.83 -17.00
C LEU A 476 11.82 -9.88 -17.64
N GLU A 477 12.93 -10.20 -17.00
CA GLU A 477 13.82 -11.27 -17.41
C GLU A 477 13.75 -12.39 -16.39
N VAL A 478 13.35 -13.58 -16.85
CA VAL A 478 13.30 -14.79 -16.02
C VAL A 478 14.17 -15.84 -16.69
N HIS A 479 15.27 -16.20 -16.03
CA HIS A 479 16.25 -17.20 -16.51
C HIS A 479 16.77 -16.95 -17.94
N GLY A 480 17.10 -15.70 -18.27
CA GLY A 480 17.63 -15.32 -19.59
C GLY A 480 16.58 -15.17 -20.69
N THR A 481 15.29 -15.37 -20.37
CA THR A 481 14.18 -15.10 -21.28
C THR A 481 13.53 -13.77 -20.91
N ARG A 482 13.44 -12.86 -21.87
CA ARG A 482 12.76 -11.56 -21.72
C ARG A 482 11.28 -11.70 -22.04
N TYR A 483 10.43 -11.26 -21.11
CA TYR A 483 8.98 -11.19 -21.23
C TYR A 483 8.55 -9.73 -21.35
N VAL A 484 8.35 -9.26 -22.58
CA VAL A 484 7.78 -7.93 -22.83
C VAL A 484 6.31 -7.93 -22.36
N ASN A 485 5.90 -6.90 -21.62
CA ASN A 485 4.58 -6.79 -20.99
C ASN A 485 4.29 -7.97 -20.04
N GLY A 486 5.27 -8.38 -19.24
CA GLY A 486 5.17 -9.52 -18.33
C GLY A 486 3.94 -9.44 -17.41
N THR A 487 3.58 -8.24 -16.93
CA THR A 487 2.39 -8.07 -16.09
C THR A 487 1.08 -8.33 -16.86
N HIS A 488 1.01 -8.01 -18.15
CA HIS A 488 -0.15 -8.28 -18.99
C HIS A 488 -0.32 -9.77 -19.28
N HIS A 489 0.79 -10.48 -19.54
CA HIS A 489 0.76 -11.94 -19.70
C HIS A 489 0.32 -12.63 -18.40
N PHE A 490 0.86 -12.19 -17.25
CA PHE A 490 0.46 -12.78 -15.98
C PHE A 490 -1.00 -12.45 -15.63
N LYS A 491 -1.49 -11.25 -15.96
CA LYS A 491 -2.92 -10.92 -15.88
C LYS A 491 -3.79 -11.86 -16.71
N GLN A 492 -3.41 -12.15 -17.96
CA GLN A 492 -4.16 -13.09 -18.80
C GLN A 492 -4.18 -14.48 -18.17
N ALA A 493 -3.02 -14.97 -17.72
CA ALA A 493 -2.92 -16.27 -17.06
C ALA A 493 -3.76 -16.36 -15.77
N LEU A 494 -3.90 -15.25 -15.02
CA LEU A 494 -4.79 -15.16 -13.86
C LEU A 494 -6.27 -15.27 -14.25
N GLU A 495 -6.68 -14.61 -15.33
CA GLU A 495 -8.05 -14.72 -15.84
C GLU A 495 -8.37 -16.14 -16.32
N ASP A 496 -7.45 -16.75 -17.09
CA ASP A 496 -7.58 -18.12 -17.57
C ASP A 496 -7.65 -19.11 -16.39
N ALA A 497 -6.73 -19.00 -15.43
CA ALA A 497 -6.73 -19.83 -14.22
C ALA A 497 -8.01 -19.67 -13.40
N ALA A 498 -8.55 -18.45 -13.28
CA ALA A 498 -9.81 -18.20 -12.59
C ALA A 498 -11.01 -18.81 -13.33
N ASN A 499 -11.03 -18.76 -14.66
CA ASN A 499 -12.06 -19.39 -15.48
C ASN A 499 -12.01 -20.92 -15.37
N ASP A 500 -10.81 -21.51 -15.54
CA ASP A 500 -10.60 -22.95 -15.49
C ASP A 500 -11.03 -23.54 -14.14
N LEU A 501 -10.61 -22.91 -13.04
CA LEU A 501 -11.00 -23.36 -11.70
C LEU A 501 -12.50 -23.21 -11.45
N ARG A 502 -13.12 -22.13 -11.95
CA ARG A 502 -14.58 -21.97 -11.86
C ARG A 502 -15.27 -23.12 -12.59
N ASP A 503 -14.92 -23.34 -13.84
CA ASP A 503 -15.60 -24.33 -14.69
C ASP A 503 -15.42 -25.74 -14.15
N LEU A 504 -14.23 -26.08 -13.63
CA LEU A 504 -14.00 -27.32 -12.90
C LEU A 504 -14.92 -27.45 -11.68
N MET A 505 -14.93 -26.43 -10.81
CA MET A 505 -15.67 -26.50 -9.55
C MET A 505 -17.18 -26.37 -9.72
N MET A 506 -17.65 -25.81 -10.83
CA MET A 506 -19.08 -25.80 -11.20
C MET A 506 -19.62 -27.22 -11.43
N THR A 507 -18.76 -28.20 -11.74
CA THR A 507 -19.19 -29.61 -11.87
C THR A 507 -19.56 -30.28 -10.54
N GLU A 508 -19.28 -29.62 -9.41
CA GLU A 508 -19.59 -30.10 -8.05
C GLU A 508 -20.89 -29.54 -7.47
N ILE A 509 -21.59 -28.64 -8.17
CA ILE A 509 -22.78 -27.93 -7.64
C ILE A 509 -24.04 -28.06 -8.49
#